data_AF-A0A2H0Y0F0-F1
#
_entry.id   AF-A0A2H0Y0F0-F1
#
_cell.length_a   1.000
_cell.length_b   1.000
_cell.length_c   1.000
_cell.angle_alpha   90.00
_cell.angle_beta   90.00
_cell.angle_gamma   90.00
#
_symmetry.space_group_name_H-M   'P 1'
#
loop_
_entity.id
_entity.type
_entity.pdbx_description
1 polymer ?
#
loop_
_entity_poly.entity_id
_entity_poly.type
_entity_poly.pdbx_seq_one_letter_code
_entity_poly.pdbx_strand_id
1 'polypeptide(L)'
;MTNLDSTINKISFDLADSVKTDKKKKNNLEKAFGVLANDGVYAFYVFCISKKIWDEVIKNHLRDLKDFFKKYGEDFNNDFFQKLSQNLPDLLFFKDILERILTYTRYHLKALEKDNE
;
A
#
# COMPACT_ATOMS: atom_id res chain seq x y z
N MET A 1 7.71 11.06 17.91
CA MET A 1 7.81 10.87 16.46
C MET A 1 7.89 9.36 16.24
N THR A 2 6.85 8.73 15.70
CA THR A 2 6.90 7.32 15.30
C THR A 2 7.91 7.19 14.15
N ASN A 3 8.81 6.21 14.22
CA ASN A 3 9.75 5.98 13.12
C ASN A 3 9.01 5.33 11.94
N LEU A 4 9.59 5.44 10.74
CA LEU A 4 8.98 4.92 9.51
C LEU A 4 8.69 3.41 9.59
N ASP A 5 9.59 2.63 10.19
CA ASP A 5 9.41 1.18 10.33
C ASP A 5 8.20 0.83 11.21
N SER A 6 7.98 1.55 12.30
CA SER A 6 6.79 1.37 13.13
C SER A 6 5.51 1.68 12.36
N THR A 7 5.52 2.70 11.50
CA THR A 7 4.39 3.04 10.64
C THR A 7 4.15 1.95 9.59
N ILE A 8 5.21 1.46 8.94
CA ILE A 8 5.13 0.34 7.99
C ILE A 8 4.52 -0.89 8.65
N ASN A 9 5.02 -1.30 9.82
CA ASN A 9 4.53 -2.48 10.53
C ASN A 9 3.03 -2.37 10.87
N LYS A 10 2.60 -1.20 11.38
CA LYS A 10 1.21 -0.94 11.70
C LYS A 10 0.32 -1.07 10.46
N ILE A 11 0.67 -0.36 9.38
CA ILE A 11 -0.09 -0.40 8.12
C ILE A 11 -0.16 -1.82 7.58
N SER A 12 0.96 -2.56 7.63
CA SER A 12 1.02 -3.92 7.14
C SER A 12 0.09 -4.88 7.86
N PHE A 13 0.02 -4.76 9.19
CA PHE A 13 -0.89 -5.53 10.04
C PHE A 13 -2.35 -5.17 9.75
N ASP A 14 -2.68 -3.88 9.76
CA ASP A 14 -4.05 -3.40 9.56
C ASP A 14 -4.58 -3.80 8.17
N LEU A 15 -3.72 -3.69 7.13
CA LEU A 15 -4.06 -4.16 5.79
C LEU A 15 -4.35 -5.66 5.77
N ALA A 16 -3.52 -6.48 6.42
CA ALA A 16 -3.74 -7.91 6.49
C ALA A 16 -5.07 -8.24 7.19
N ASP A 17 -5.35 -7.57 8.31
CA ASP A 17 -6.58 -7.75 9.07
C ASP A 17 -7.82 -7.40 8.25
N SER A 18 -7.76 -6.31 7.48
CA SER A 18 -8.86 -5.82 6.64
C SER A 18 -9.24 -6.75 5.48
N VAL A 19 -8.31 -7.62 5.03
CA VAL A 19 -8.53 -8.52 3.89
C VAL A 19 -8.50 -10.01 4.26
N LYS A 20 -8.21 -10.36 5.53
CA LYS A 20 -7.98 -11.77 5.93
C LYS A 20 -9.16 -12.70 5.62
N THR A 21 -10.40 -12.19 5.68
CA THR A 21 -11.61 -12.97 5.41
C THR A 21 -12.19 -12.74 4.00
N ASP A 22 -11.74 -11.71 3.27
CA ASP A 22 -12.21 -11.40 1.92
C ASP A 22 -11.21 -11.91 0.87
N LYS A 23 -11.47 -13.13 0.38
CA LYS A 23 -10.65 -13.80 -0.64
C LYS A 23 -10.49 -12.95 -1.93
N LYS A 24 -11.50 -12.18 -2.31
CA LYS A 24 -11.45 -11.35 -3.53
C LYS A 24 -10.52 -10.15 -3.32
N LYS A 25 -10.67 -9.44 -2.20
CA LYS A 25 -9.78 -8.32 -1.85
C LYS A 25 -8.34 -8.78 -1.65
N LYS A 26 -8.12 -9.89 -0.97
CA LYS A 26 -6.80 -10.52 -0.81
C LYS A 26 -6.14 -10.81 -2.17
N ASN A 27 -6.84 -11.48 -3.10
CA ASN A 27 -6.30 -11.76 -4.43
C ASN A 27 -6.03 -10.48 -5.25
N ASN A 28 -6.90 -9.48 -5.14
CA ASN A 28 -6.66 -8.18 -5.80
C ASN A 28 -5.45 -7.46 -5.21
N LEU A 29 -5.22 -7.55 -3.90
CA LEU A 29 -4.05 -6.97 -3.22
C LEU A 29 -2.75 -7.64 -3.67
N GLU A 30 -2.73 -8.98 -3.80
CA GLU A 30 -1.57 -9.70 -4.33
C GLU A 30 -1.26 -9.32 -5.79
N LYS A 31 -2.29 -9.17 -6.63
CA LYS A 31 -2.12 -8.68 -8.00
C LYS A 31 -1.61 -7.24 -8.02
N ALA A 32 -2.12 -6.38 -7.14
CA ALA A 32 -1.64 -5.01 -7.03
C ALA A 32 -0.15 -4.97 -6.66
N PHE A 33 0.30 -5.85 -5.76
CA PHE A 33 1.73 -5.96 -5.45
C PHE A 33 2.57 -6.32 -6.68
N GLY A 34 2.09 -7.25 -7.51
CA GLY A 34 2.74 -7.56 -8.79
C GLY A 34 2.80 -6.36 -9.75
N VAL A 35 1.73 -5.56 -9.82
CA VAL A 35 1.72 -4.32 -10.62
C VAL A 35 2.71 -3.29 -10.07
N LEU A 36 2.79 -3.11 -8.75
CA LEU A 36 3.75 -2.20 -8.14
C LEU A 36 5.20 -2.58 -8.48
N ALA A 37 5.52 -3.86 -8.36
CA ALA A 37 6.86 -4.38 -8.60
C ALA A 37 7.29 -4.17 -10.07
N ASN A 38 6.41 -4.51 -11.02
CA ASN A 38 6.71 -4.52 -12.46
C ASN A 38 6.48 -3.17 -13.15
N ASP A 39 5.39 -2.49 -12.82
CA ASP A 39 4.86 -1.33 -13.58
C ASP A 39 4.92 -0.01 -12.77
N GLY A 40 5.23 -0.09 -11.47
CA GLY A 40 5.48 1.07 -10.62
C GLY A 40 4.24 1.68 -9.95
N VAL A 41 4.47 2.78 -9.23
CA VAL A 41 3.51 3.38 -8.28
C VAL A 41 2.22 3.84 -8.95
N TYR A 42 2.30 4.49 -10.11
CA TYR A 42 1.10 5.01 -10.77
C TYR A 42 0.22 3.88 -11.32
N ALA A 43 0.84 2.87 -11.95
CA ALA A 43 0.14 1.68 -12.41
C ALA A 43 -0.55 0.94 -11.24
N PHE A 44 0.16 0.79 -10.12
CA PHE A 44 -0.39 0.24 -8.88
C PHE A 44 -1.64 0.99 -8.43
N TYR A 45 -1.56 2.32 -8.34
CA TYR A 45 -2.67 3.16 -7.93
C TYR A 45 -3.90 3.03 -8.86
N VAL A 46 -3.69 3.14 -10.18
CA VAL A 46 -4.77 2.98 -11.18
C VAL A 46 -5.38 1.59 -11.14
N PHE A 47 -4.55 0.55 -10.98
CA PHE A 47 -5.03 -0.83 -10.82
C PHE A 47 -5.92 -0.96 -9.59
N CYS A 48 -5.50 -0.40 -8.45
CA CYS A 48 -6.27 -0.44 -7.20
C CYS A 48 -7.64 0.24 -7.33
N ILE A 49 -7.72 1.36 -8.04
CA ILE A 49 -8.99 2.02 -8.39
C ILE A 49 -9.85 1.07 -9.23
N SER A 50 -9.29 0.48 -10.28
CA SER A 50 -10.03 -0.42 -11.19
C SER A 50 -10.62 -1.65 -10.47
N LYS A 51 -9.98 -2.08 -9.38
CA LYS A 51 -10.41 -3.20 -8.54
C LYS A 51 -11.22 -2.79 -7.32
N LYS A 52 -11.49 -1.49 -7.14
CA LYS A 52 -12.20 -0.92 -5.97
C LYS A 52 -11.53 -1.24 -4.63
N ILE A 53 -10.23 -1.51 -4.63
CA ILE A 53 -9.47 -1.76 -3.39
C ILE A 53 -8.74 -0.50 -2.91
N TRP A 54 -8.65 0.55 -3.73
CA TRP A 54 -8.02 1.79 -3.32
C TRP A 54 -8.74 2.42 -2.13
N ASP A 55 -10.01 2.83 -2.30
CA ASP A 55 -10.76 3.51 -1.26
C ASP A 55 -11.24 2.56 -0.15
N GLU A 56 -11.53 1.30 -0.50
CA GLU A 56 -12.05 0.30 0.45
C GLU A 56 -10.98 -0.32 1.35
N VAL A 57 -9.72 -0.36 0.88
CA VAL A 57 -8.65 -1.08 1.58
C VAL A 57 -7.42 -0.21 1.74
N ILE A 58 -6.85 0.34 0.69
CA ILE A 58 -5.48 0.87 0.76
C ILE A 58 -5.42 2.29 1.33
N LYS A 59 -6.21 3.22 0.77
CA LYS A 59 -6.11 4.66 0.99
C LYS A 59 -6.18 5.05 2.47
N ASN A 60 -7.09 4.43 3.22
CA ASN A 60 -7.30 4.77 4.63
C ASN A 60 -6.11 4.37 5.51
N HIS A 61 -5.44 3.26 5.20
CA HIS A 61 -4.27 2.82 5.97
C HIS A 61 -3.01 3.62 5.61
N LEU A 62 -2.88 4.09 4.37
CA LEU A 62 -1.74 4.92 3.96
C LEU A 62 -1.74 6.33 4.57
N ARG A 63 -2.81 6.76 5.25
CA ARG A 63 -2.89 8.09 5.89
C ARG A 63 -1.74 8.36 6.84
N ASP A 64 -1.25 7.34 7.54
CA ASP A 64 -0.13 7.47 8.47
C ASP A 64 1.22 7.76 7.77
N LEU A 65 1.30 7.57 6.44
CA LEU A 65 2.46 7.97 5.63
C LEU A 65 2.39 9.41 5.12
N LYS A 66 1.24 10.08 5.27
CA LYS A 66 1.00 11.39 4.66
C LYS A 66 2.02 12.44 5.09
N ASP A 67 2.46 12.41 6.35
CA ASP A 67 3.44 13.38 6.87
C ASP A 67 4.78 13.34 6.12
N PHE A 68 5.18 12.16 5.60
CA PHE A 68 6.40 11.99 4.82
C PHE A 68 6.28 12.59 3.40
N PHE A 69 5.06 12.67 2.85
CA PHE A 69 4.81 13.05 1.47
C PHE A 69 3.89 14.27 1.31
N LYS A 70 3.64 15.02 2.40
CA LYS A 70 2.70 16.17 2.44
C LYS A 70 2.96 17.24 1.38
N LYS A 71 4.22 17.40 0.94
CA LYS A 71 4.61 18.36 -0.11
C LYS A 71 3.97 18.07 -1.47
N TYR A 72 3.45 16.86 -1.68
CA TYR A 72 2.78 16.44 -2.91
C TYR A 72 1.25 16.57 -2.85
N GLY A 73 0.66 16.75 -1.68
CA GLY A 73 -0.78 16.94 -1.53
C GLY A 73 -1.33 16.48 -0.19
N GLU A 74 -2.58 16.90 0.06
CA GLU A 74 -3.32 16.56 1.27
C GLU A 74 -4.01 15.19 1.20
N ASP A 75 -4.02 14.53 0.04
CA ASP A 75 -4.67 13.23 -0.13
C ASP A 75 -3.96 12.41 -1.21
N PHE A 76 -4.04 11.09 -1.13
CA PHE A 76 -3.47 10.19 -2.12
C PHE A 76 -4.44 10.02 -3.31
N ASN A 77 -4.44 11.02 -4.19
CA ASN A 77 -5.28 11.09 -5.39
C ASN A 77 -4.44 11.30 -6.66
N ASN A 78 -5.08 11.46 -7.82
CA ASN A 78 -4.38 11.65 -9.10
C ASN A 78 -3.35 12.80 -9.06
N ASP A 79 -3.70 13.93 -8.44
CA ASP A 79 -2.82 15.10 -8.36
C ASP A 79 -1.58 14.80 -7.51
N PHE A 80 -1.74 14.10 -6.38
CA PHE A 80 -0.62 13.63 -5.58
C PHE A 80 0.33 12.76 -6.39
N PHE A 81 -0.17 11.76 -7.12
CA PHE A 81 0.70 10.86 -7.88
C PHE A 81 1.37 11.53 -9.08
N GLN A 82 0.71 12.50 -9.71
CA GLN A 82 1.30 13.33 -10.77
C GLN A 82 2.40 14.25 -10.25
N LYS A 83 2.24 14.81 -9.05
CA LYS A 83 3.27 15.65 -8.41
C LYS A 83 4.43 14.80 -7.88
N LEU A 84 4.15 13.66 -7.27
CA LEU A 84 5.17 12.72 -6.78
C LEU A 84 6.06 12.22 -7.93
N SER A 85 5.48 11.91 -9.09
CA SER A 85 6.25 11.38 -10.23
C SER A 85 7.24 12.38 -10.84
N GLN A 86 7.10 13.67 -10.56
CA GLN A 86 8.07 14.70 -10.96
C GLN A 86 9.37 14.65 -10.14
N ASN A 87 9.37 13.96 -9.00
CA ASN A 87 10.55 13.77 -8.17
C ASN A 87 10.90 12.28 -8.08
N LEU A 88 11.87 11.85 -8.89
CA LEU A 88 12.27 10.45 -8.97
C LEU A 88 12.76 9.88 -7.62
N PRO A 89 13.62 10.55 -6.83
CA PRO A 89 14.02 10.06 -5.52
C PRO A 89 12.84 9.79 -4.57
N ASP A 90 11.91 10.73 -4.45
CA ASP A 90 10.75 10.57 -3.57
C ASP A 90 9.76 9.53 -4.10
N LEU A 91 9.62 9.40 -5.43
CA LEU A 91 8.83 8.35 -6.06
C LEU A 91 9.39 6.96 -5.76
N LEU A 92 10.70 6.77 -5.89
CA LEU A 92 11.36 5.50 -5.58
C LEU A 92 11.26 5.18 -4.08
N PHE A 93 11.44 6.18 -3.22
CA PHE A 93 11.26 6.02 -1.78
C PHE A 93 9.82 5.61 -1.42
N PHE A 94 8.81 6.22 -2.05
CA PHE A 94 7.41 5.82 -1.87
C PHE A 94 7.16 4.39 -2.36
N LYS A 95 7.75 4.00 -3.50
CA LYS A 95 7.68 2.63 -4.01
C LYS A 95 8.25 1.64 -2.98
N ASP A 96 9.44 1.90 -2.46
CA ASP A 96 10.11 1.02 -1.49
C ASP A 96 9.26 0.84 -0.21
N ILE A 97 8.64 1.92 0.28
CA ILE A 97 7.73 1.85 1.43
C ILE A 97 6.53 0.96 1.11
N LEU A 98 5.87 1.14 -0.03
CA LEU A 98 4.72 0.31 -0.42
C LEU A 98 5.10 -1.16 -0.59
N GLU A 99 6.26 -1.45 -1.20
CA GLU A 99 6.73 -2.82 -1.37
C GLU A 99 7.01 -3.50 -0.02
N ARG A 100 7.63 -2.79 0.92
CA ARG A 100 7.81 -3.30 2.30
C ARG A 100 6.47 -3.55 2.98
N ILE A 101 5.53 -2.61 2.86
CA ILE A 101 4.19 -2.74 3.44
C ILE A 101 3.49 -4.00 2.94
N LEU A 102 3.41 -4.17 1.61
CA LEU A 102 2.72 -5.30 0.98
C LEU A 102 3.43 -6.62 1.25
N THR A 103 4.77 -6.61 1.35
CA THR A 103 5.56 -7.79 1.74
C THR A 103 5.21 -8.24 3.15
N TYR A 104 5.19 -7.34 4.12
CA TYR A 104 4.86 -7.68 5.51
C TYR A 104 3.37 -8.07 5.65
N THR A 105 2.46 -7.40 4.95
CA THR A 105 1.05 -7.81 4.86
C THR A 105 0.92 -9.25 4.38
N ARG A 106 1.68 -9.65 3.36
CA ARG A 106 1.71 -11.03 2.87
C ARG A 106 2.19 -12.01 3.94
N TYR A 107 3.22 -11.66 4.71
CA TYR A 107 3.69 -12.50 5.82
C TYR A 107 2.66 -12.64 6.94
N HIS A 108 1.96 -11.55 7.30
CA HIS A 108 0.85 -11.62 8.25
C HIS A 108 -0.26 -12.55 7.77
N LEU A 109 -0.69 -12.43 6.51
CA LEU A 109 -1.72 -13.30 5.93
C LEU A 109 -1.31 -14.78 5.94
N LYS A 110 -0.04 -15.08 5.63
CA LYS A 110 0.49 -16.45 5.67
C LYS A 110 0.57 -17.02 7.08
N ALA A 111 0.91 -16.20 8.08
CA ALA A 111 0.93 -16.64 9.47
C ALA A 111 -0.48 -17.03 9.93
N LEU A 112 -1.50 -16.24 9.58
CA LEU A 112 -2.90 -16.54 9.89
C LEU A 112 -3.41 -17.80 9.19
N GLU A 113 -2.93 -18.13 7.99
CA GLU A 113 -3.30 -19.38 7.31
C GLU A 113 -2.77 -20.62 8.04
N LYS A 114 -1.54 -20.54 8.58
CA LYS A 114 -0.94 -21.64 9.34
C LYS A 114 -1.61 -21.89 10.68
N ASP A 115 -2.15 -20.85 11.32
CA ASP A 115 -2.89 -20.98 12.58
C ASP A 115 -4.27 -21.64 12.40
N ASN A 116 -4.75 -21.77 11.15
CA ASN A 116 -6.04 -22.40 10.80
C ASN A 116 -5.91 -23.83 10.22
N GLU A 117 -4.69 -24.38 10.15
CA GLU A 117 -4.39 -25.79 9.84
C GLU A 117 -4.29 -26.62 11.12
#